data_AF-A0A2K4ZKJ3-F1
#
_entry.id   AF-A0A2K4ZKJ3-F1
#
_cell.length_a   1.000
_cell.length_b   1.000
_cell.length_c   1.000
_cell.angle_alpha   90.00
_cell.angle_beta   90.00
_cell.angle_gamma   90.00
#
_symmetry.space_group_name_H-M   'P 1'
#
loop_
_entity.id
_entity.type
_entity.pdbx_description
1 polymer ?
#
loop_
_entity_poly.entity_id
_entity_poly.type
_entity_poly.pdbx_seq_one_letter_code
_entity_poly.pdbx_strand_id
1 'polypeptide(L)'
;MEDWVVKLYGDRIFDIWDRGNWRFITDYSHLDKELIPCDEWLKIRGEKERIVINSINSLRDYFKEIIFAVIQTLQTGNCFNFDINESEKEMLINQLVFDILFDKYCSESEWMTRASYSKRMAEKLFPGNVEGYRAINEAISRGMKNCYEMMKNPSMREQIRMLGCDPEMYDKYNTPHMRENISKKKPKYSWDCYYYNYGDISITSRIFRRQFTRENRNYPYKDTWEDLKEYDCFVNKLLPAENESCQKYYYMSMDYFYLESYKRIDFILKLVSLMPKDEMQKIDKQYFLVKRFHPQVLVPFVQNDKVCFDIKYNYYRPLFMIEQSIQEQMHEDKDSDFSKYGNKLINCQIIRAKAYELFEYHAQYISSDYREIKSFISQSYNMKMYHESNDIWKAVRNEKWKNIDSDRKKEFKKNINDIQTTIKSLFWDSPDRKIIRTKDEE
;
A
#
# COMPACT_ATOMS: atom_id res chain seq x y z
N MET A 1 4.38 -36.53 3.61
CA MET A 1 5.74 -36.25 3.10
C MET A 1 5.55 -35.11 2.14
N GLU A 2 5.91 -33.92 2.61
CA GLU A 2 5.95 -32.69 1.82
C GLU A 2 7.16 -32.82 0.90
N ASP A 3 6.93 -32.91 -0.42
CA ASP A 3 8.00 -33.08 -1.39
C ASP A 3 8.42 -31.69 -1.87
N TRP A 4 9.65 -31.29 -1.55
CA TRP A 4 10.14 -29.95 -1.85
C TRP A 4 10.86 -29.90 -3.20
N VAL A 5 10.66 -28.84 -4.01
CA VAL A 5 11.48 -28.59 -5.20
C VAL A 5 12.28 -27.30 -5.01
N VAL A 6 13.60 -27.44 -4.90
CA VAL A 6 14.53 -26.31 -4.84
C VAL A 6 14.96 -25.94 -6.26
N LYS A 7 14.80 -24.66 -6.65
CA LYS A 7 15.31 -24.15 -7.92
C LYS A 7 16.53 -23.26 -7.70
N LEU A 8 17.58 -23.54 -8.46
CA LEU A 8 18.79 -22.74 -8.49
C LEU A 8 18.85 -21.94 -9.79
N TYR A 9 19.41 -20.73 -9.70
CA TYR A 9 19.79 -19.94 -10.86
C TYR A 9 21.20 -19.40 -10.60
N GLY A 10 22.17 -19.91 -11.36
CA GLY A 10 23.57 -19.89 -10.96
C GLY A 10 23.77 -20.66 -9.65
N ASP A 11 24.55 -20.11 -8.72
CA ASP A 11 24.84 -20.72 -7.41
C ASP A 11 23.89 -20.25 -6.29
N ARG A 12 22.73 -19.67 -6.64
CA ARG A 12 21.79 -19.08 -5.67
C ARG A 12 20.45 -19.80 -5.68
N ILE A 13 19.85 -19.92 -4.50
CA ILE A 13 18.49 -20.45 -4.33
C ILE A 13 17.48 -19.41 -4.73
N PHE A 14 16.66 -19.72 -5.74
CA PHE A 14 15.58 -18.85 -6.21
C PHE A 14 14.20 -19.32 -5.76
N ASP A 15 14.02 -20.59 -5.43
CA ASP A 15 12.71 -21.07 -4.98
C ASP A 15 12.73 -22.33 -4.14
N ILE A 16 11.67 -22.50 -3.34
CA ILE A 16 11.35 -23.69 -2.55
C ILE A 16 9.85 -23.97 -2.73
N TRP A 17 9.51 -25.03 -3.47
CA TRP A 17 8.12 -25.44 -3.75
C TRP A 17 7.74 -26.62 -2.87
N ASP A 18 6.48 -26.77 -2.45
CA ASP A 18 5.99 -27.98 -1.76
C ASP A 18 4.84 -28.65 -2.54
N ARG A 19 4.87 -29.99 -2.68
CA ARG A 19 3.97 -30.75 -3.55
C ARG A 19 2.56 -30.90 -2.98
N GLY A 20 1.64 -30.26 -3.69
CA GLY A 20 0.20 -30.54 -3.63
C GLY A 20 -0.58 -29.71 -4.66
N ASN A 21 0.05 -29.31 -5.76
CA ASN A 21 -0.37 -28.23 -6.68
C ASN A 21 -0.43 -26.82 -6.06
N TRP A 22 0.00 -26.64 -4.81
CA TRP A 22 0.09 -25.32 -4.19
C TRP A 22 1.44 -24.65 -4.52
N ARG A 23 1.37 -23.42 -5.02
CA ARG A 23 2.56 -22.64 -5.38
C ARG A 23 2.64 -21.46 -4.44
N PHE A 24 3.58 -21.54 -3.51
CA PHE A 24 3.77 -20.49 -2.54
C PHE A 24 4.89 -19.56 -3.02
N ILE A 25 4.72 -18.28 -2.71
CA ILE A 25 5.85 -17.36 -2.68
C ILE A 25 6.58 -17.66 -1.37
N THR A 26 7.85 -18.05 -1.44
CA THR A 26 8.68 -18.19 -0.23
C THR A 26 9.07 -16.80 0.25
N ASP A 27 8.69 -16.48 1.48
CA ASP A 27 9.09 -15.27 2.22
C ASP A 27 10.31 -15.62 3.07
N TYR A 28 11.46 -15.03 2.77
CA TYR A 28 12.73 -15.36 3.41
C TYR A 28 13.07 -14.42 4.58
N SER A 29 12.14 -13.56 4.99
CA SER A 29 12.38 -12.51 6.00
C SER A 29 12.92 -13.03 7.34
N HIS A 30 12.64 -14.29 7.66
CA HIS A 30 13.06 -14.94 8.91
C HIS A 30 14.33 -15.79 8.78
N LEU A 31 14.98 -15.84 7.61
CA LEU A 31 16.22 -16.57 7.41
C LEU A 31 17.42 -15.62 7.31
N ASP A 32 18.26 -15.64 8.34
CA ASP A 32 19.59 -15.06 8.38
C ASP A 32 20.70 -16.09 8.07
N LYS A 33 20.32 -17.34 7.74
CA LYS A 33 21.23 -18.45 7.47
C LYS A 33 21.33 -18.75 5.98
N GLU A 34 22.51 -19.15 5.53
CA GLU A 34 22.68 -19.62 4.16
C GLU A 34 22.01 -20.98 4.00
N LEU A 35 21.05 -21.06 3.09
CA LEU A 35 20.47 -22.31 2.63
C LEU A 35 21.39 -22.95 1.58
N ILE A 36 21.66 -24.24 1.75
CA ILE A 36 22.42 -25.07 0.80
C ILE A 36 21.52 -26.19 0.30
N PRO A 37 21.28 -26.28 -1.02
CA PRO A 37 20.56 -27.39 -1.62
C PRO A 37 21.38 -28.69 -1.44
N CYS A 38 20.74 -29.74 -0.94
CA CYS A 38 21.20 -31.13 -1.01
C CYS A 38 20.13 -31.96 -1.73
N ASP A 39 20.50 -33.13 -2.25
CA ASP A 39 19.69 -33.93 -3.19
C ASP A 39 18.20 -34.06 -2.83
N GLU A 40 17.87 -34.15 -1.52
CA GLU A 40 16.47 -34.26 -1.03
C GLU A 40 16.14 -33.33 0.15
N TRP A 41 17.05 -32.42 0.54
CA TRP A 41 16.87 -31.59 1.75
C TRP A 41 17.67 -30.29 1.69
N LEU A 42 17.27 -29.32 2.52
CA LEU A 42 18.00 -28.07 2.70
C LEU A 42 18.88 -28.14 3.95
N LYS A 43 20.16 -27.83 3.80
CA LYS A 43 21.07 -27.56 4.92
C LYS A 43 21.09 -26.07 5.20
N ILE A 44 21.29 -25.72 6.46
CA ILE A 44 21.71 -24.38 6.86
C ILE A 44 23.23 -24.35 7.03
N ARG A 45 23.86 -23.25 6.61
CA ARG A 45 25.28 -22.98 6.82
C ARG A 45 25.46 -21.53 7.24
N GLY A 46 26.17 -21.32 8.34
CA GLY A 46 26.67 -19.99 8.73
C GLY A 46 25.61 -18.89 8.69
N GLU A 47 26.06 -17.65 8.61
CA GLU A 47 25.20 -16.51 8.32
C GLU A 47 25.16 -16.27 6.82
N LYS A 48 24.01 -15.81 6.32
CA LYS A 48 23.83 -15.47 4.91
C LYS A 48 24.55 -14.16 4.60
N GLU A 49 25.62 -14.25 3.83
CA GLU A 49 26.25 -13.05 3.26
C GLU A 49 25.36 -12.49 2.13
N ARG A 50 24.96 -11.22 2.29
CA ARG A 50 24.13 -10.49 1.34
C ARG A 50 24.98 -9.58 0.46
N ILE A 51 24.67 -9.56 -0.83
CA ILE A 51 25.31 -8.68 -1.80
C ILE A 51 24.98 -7.24 -1.46
N VAL A 52 26.01 -6.42 -1.34
CA VAL A 52 25.87 -5.01 -1.05
C VAL A 52 25.70 -4.23 -2.35
N ILE A 53 24.57 -3.54 -2.48
CA ILE A 53 24.27 -2.67 -3.62
C ILE A 53 24.26 -1.21 -3.12
N ASN A 54 24.98 -0.34 -3.81
CA ASN A 54 25.27 1.03 -3.36
C ASN A 54 24.78 2.14 -4.30
N SER A 55 24.16 1.79 -5.43
CA SER A 55 23.55 2.75 -6.37
C SER A 55 22.19 2.27 -6.87
N ILE A 56 21.31 3.20 -7.26
CA ILE A 56 20.01 2.88 -7.87
C ILE A 56 20.22 2.16 -9.20
N ASN A 57 21.21 2.55 -9.99
CA ASN A 57 21.49 1.87 -11.26
C ASN A 57 21.85 0.40 -11.06
N SER A 58 22.76 0.09 -10.13
CA SER A 58 23.10 -1.30 -9.80
C SER A 58 21.90 -2.05 -9.21
N LEU A 59 21.05 -1.39 -8.43
CA LEU A 59 19.82 -1.98 -7.90
C LEU A 59 18.83 -2.36 -9.01
N ARG A 60 18.65 -1.47 -10.00
CA ARG A 60 17.82 -1.74 -11.17
C ARG A 60 18.35 -2.90 -11.99
N ASP A 61 19.66 -2.95 -12.23
CA ASP A 61 20.28 -4.05 -12.98
C ASP A 61 20.13 -5.39 -12.25
N TYR A 62 20.29 -5.38 -10.93
CA TYR A 62 20.03 -6.56 -10.11
C TYR A 62 18.57 -7.02 -10.19
N PHE A 63 17.61 -6.09 -10.17
CA PHE A 63 16.19 -6.44 -10.33
C PHE A 63 15.85 -6.96 -11.73
N LYS A 64 16.53 -6.51 -12.80
CA LYS A 64 16.38 -7.11 -14.14
C LYS A 64 16.76 -8.58 -14.11
N GLU A 65 17.89 -8.92 -13.50
CA GLU A 65 18.36 -10.30 -13.37
C GLU A 65 17.40 -11.15 -12.53
N ILE A 66 16.95 -10.63 -11.38
CA ILE A 66 16.00 -11.36 -10.53
C ILE A 66 14.67 -11.59 -11.23
N ILE A 67 14.08 -10.55 -11.85
CA ILE A 67 12.80 -10.70 -12.55
C ILE A 67 12.93 -11.74 -13.66
N PHE A 68 14.02 -11.72 -14.43
CA PHE A 68 14.27 -12.71 -15.46
C PHE A 68 14.29 -14.13 -14.89
N ALA A 69 15.06 -14.36 -13.82
CA ALA A 69 15.13 -15.66 -13.15
C ALA A 69 13.79 -16.10 -12.54
N VAL A 70 13.01 -15.16 -11.98
CA VAL A 70 11.66 -15.41 -11.46
C VAL A 70 10.72 -15.86 -12.58
N ILE A 71 10.70 -15.16 -13.72
CA ILE A 71 9.87 -15.53 -14.87
C ILE A 71 10.23 -16.93 -15.37
N GLN A 72 11.51 -17.21 -15.55
CA GLN A 72 11.97 -18.55 -15.97
C GLN A 72 11.57 -19.65 -14.98
N THR A 73 11.71 -19.38 -13.68
CA THR A 73 11.33 -20.28 -12.59
C THR A 73 9.83 -20.55 -12.61
N LEU A 74 9.01 -19.52 -12.84
CA LEU A 74 7.55 -19.64 -12.86
C LEU A 74 7.04 -20.34 -14.13
N GLN A 75 7.63 -20.07 -15.30
CA GLN A 75 7.27 -20.66 -16.58
C GLN A 75 7.60 -22.17 -16.65
N THR A 76 8.76 -22.58 -16.15
CA THR A 76 9.16 -24.00 -16.08
C THR A 76 8.22 -24.86 -15.20
N GLY A 77 7.35 -24.24 -14.40
CA GLY A 77 6.34 -24.93 -13.60
C GLY A 77 5.06 -25.31 -14.37
N ASN A 78 4.77 -24.82 -15.58
CA ASN A 78 3.56 -25.18 -16.36
C ASN A 78 2.16 -24.91 -15.72
N CYS A 79 1.93 -23.85 -14.92
CA CYS A 79 0.52 -23.53 -14.51
C CYS A 79 0.05 -22.08 -14.67
N PHE A 80 0.88 -21.16 -15.17
CA PHE A 80 0.40 -19.82 -15.52
C PHE A 80 1.15 -19.33 -16.75
N ASN A 81 0.43 -18.66 -17.67
CA ASN A 81 1.07 -17.88 -18.71
C ASN A 81 1.52 -16.55 -18.07
N PHE A 82 2.73 -16.55 -17.51
CA PHE A 82 3.40 -15.33 -17.07
C PHE A 82 3.97 -14.63 -18.29
N ASP A 83 3.09 -13.95 -19.01
CA ASP A 83 3.46 -13.03 -20.08
C ASP A 83 3.43 -11.61 -19.51
N ILE A 84 4.59 -10.95 -19.52
CA ILE A 84 4.72 -9.53 -19.27
C ILE A 84 5.67 -8.93 -20.31
N ASN A 85 5.28 -7.81 -20.89
CA ASN A 85 6.10 -7.11 -21.89
C ASN A 85 7.22 -6.28 -21.23
N GLU A 86 8.11 -5.73 -22.05
CA GLU A 86 9.26 -4.95 -21.57
C GLU A 86 8.85 -3.67 -20.81
N SER A 87 7.74 -3.03 -21.20
CA SER A 87 7.23 -1.85 -20.49
C SER A 87 6.78 -2.22 -19.07
N GLU A 88 6.06 -3.33 -18.92
CA GLU A 88 5.62 -3.85 -17.63
C GLU A 88 6.80 -4.28 -16.76
N LYS A 89 7.82 -4.91 -17.33
CA LYS A 89 9.07 -5.24 -16.62
C LYS A 89 9.76 -3.99 -16.09
N GLU A 90 9.87 -2.95 -16.90
CA GLU A 90 10.46 -1.67 -16.48
C GLU A 90 9.65 -1.03 -15.35
N MET A 91 8.32 -1.03 -15.43
CA MET A 91 7.46 -0.55 -14.34
C MET A 91 7.61 -1.38 -13.06
N LEU A 92 7.77 -2.70 -13.17
CA LEU A 92 8.02 -3.59 -12.04
C LEU A 92 9.39 -3.33 -11.39
N ILE A 93 10.44 -3.10 -12.18
CA ILE A 93 11.76 -2.72 -11.67
C ILE A 93 11.65 -1.41 -10.89
N ASN A 94 10.97 -0.40 -11.45
CA ASN A 94 10.74 0.87 -10.78
C ASN A 94 9.96 0.69 -9.46
N GLN A 95 8.94 -0.16 -9.46
CA GLN A 95 8.22 -0.49 -8.23
C GLN A 95 9.13 -1.14 -7.18
N LEU A 96 9.91 -2.15 -7.57
CA LEU A 96 10.80 -2.88 -6.66
C LEU A 96 11.86 -1.97 -6.05
N VAL A 97 12.50 -1.11 -6.86
CA VAL A 97 13.42 -0.08 -6.36
C VAL A 97 12.71 0.81 -5.33
N PHE A 98 11.49 1.23 -5.62
CA PHE A 98 10.72 2.07 -4.70
C PHE A 98 10.34 1.33 -3.40
N ASP A 99 10.04 0.02 -3.48
CA ASP A 99 9.80 -0.82 -2.30
C ASP A 99 11.05 -0.90 -1.41
N ILE A 100 12.24 -1.12 -1.98
CA ILE A 100 13.51 -1.14 -1.22
C ILE A 100 13.82 0.23 -0.60
N LEU A 101 13.55 1.31 -1.34
CA LEU A 101 13.68 2.66 -0.80
C LEU A 101 12.70 2.91 0.35
N PHE A 102 11.53 2.29 0.32
CA PHE A 102 10.56 2.37 1.40
C PHE A 102 10.98 1.54 2.62
N ASP A 103 11.62 0.39 2.44
CA ASP A 103 12.17 -0.40 3.55
C ASP A 103 13.34 0.33 4.22
N LYS A 104 14.21 0.97 3.42
CA LYS A 104 15.22 1.91 3.93
C LYS A 104 14.60 3.01 4.79
N TYR A 105 13.46 3.58 4.36
CA TYR A 105 12.78 4.61 5.15
C TYR A 105 12.26 4.07 6.48
N CYS A 106 11.74 2.84 6.48
CA CYS A 106 11.23 2.20 7.68
C CYS A 106 12.36 1.85 8.65
N SER A 107 13.48 1.32 8.16
CA SER A 107 14.63 0.93 8.98
C SER A 107 15.38 2.12 9.55
N GLU A 108 15.48 3.22 8.81
CA GLU A 108 16.15 4.46 9.21
C GLU A 108 15.19 5.47 9.88
N SER A 109 13.96 5.06 10.18
CA SER A 109 12.94 5.96 10.70
C SER A 109 13.30 6.50 12.08
N GLU A 110 13.23 7.83 12.22
CA GLU A 110 13.51 8.52 13.48
C GLU A 110 12.61 7.99 14.62
N TRP A 111 13.23 7.71 15.76
CA TRP A 111 12.51 7.34 16.98
C TRP A 111 12.08 8.59 17.74
N MET A 112 10.78 8.83 17.81
CA MET A 112 10.23 10.03 18.44
C MET A 112 9.02 9.73 19.32
N THR A 113 8.74 10.64 20.23
CA THR A 113 7.56 10.55 21.10
C THR A 113 6.29 10.99 20.38
N ARG A 114 5.11 10.58 20.86
CA ARG A 114 3.83 11.08 20.32
C ARG A 114 3.74 12.61 20.38
N ALA A 115 4.27 13.23 21.44
CA ALA A 115 4.28 14.69 21.56
C ALA A 115 5.18 15.34 20.50
N SER A 116 6.41 14.85 20.32
CA SER A 116 7.33 15.35 19.30
C SER A 116 6.75 15.18 17.89
N TYR A 117 6.14 14.02 17.60
CA TYR A 117 5.47 13.77 16.34
C TYR A 117 4.31 14.75 16.11
N SER A 118 3.41 14.90 17.10
CA SER A 118 2.25 15.79 16.99
C SER A 118 2.66 17.24 16.75
N LYS A 119 3.75 17.69 17.39
CA LYS A 119 4.30 19.04 17.18
C LYS A 119 4.83 19.22 15.76
N ARG A 120 5.67 18.29 15.30
CA ARG A 120 6.22 18.30 13.94
C ARG A 120 5.14 18.27 12.87
N MET A 121 4.10 17.45 13.05
CA MET A 121 2.98 17.37 12.12
C MET A 121 2.09 18.60 12.18
N ALA A 122 1.87 19.20 13.35
CA ALA A 122 1.14 20.46 13.47
C ALA A 122 1.89 21.60 12.78
N GLU A 123 3.21 21.70 12.95
CA GLU A 123 4.04 22.68 12.25
C GLU A 123 4.01 22.49 10.73
N LYS A 124 4.02 21.24 10.26
CA LYS A 124 3.94 20.90 8.83
C LYS A 124 2.56 21.23 8.23
N LEU A 125 1.48 20.87 8.93
CA LEU A 125 0.12 20.94 8.39
C LEU A 125 -0.60 22.26 8.70
N PHE A 126 -0.32 22.85 9.86
CA PHE A 126 -1.00 24.03 10.39
C PHE A 126 0.02 25.01 11.03
N PRO A 127 0.92 25.62 10.23
CA PRO A 127 1.94 26.52 10.75
C PRO A 127 1.31 27.64 11.61
N GLY A 128 1.82 27.83 12.83
CA GLY A 128 1.33 28.86 13.76
C GLY A 128 0.03 28.52 14.49
N ASN A 129 -0.59 27.35 14.25
CA ASN A 129 -1.81 26.93 14.93
C ASN A 129 -1.52 25.98 16.11
N VAL A 130 -1.63 26.50 17.33
CA VAL A 130 -1.41 25.74 18.57
C VAL A 130 -2.47 24.64 18.78
N GLU A 131 -3.69 24.81 18.28
CA GLU A 131 -4.75 23.81 18.37
C GLU A 131 -4.46 22.57 17.51
N GLY A 132 -3.71 22.75 16.41
CA GLY A 132 -3.30 21.65 15.52
C GLY A 132 -2.54 20.55 16.25
N TYR A 133 -1.68 20.91 17.20
CA TYR A 133 -0.97 19.95 18.05
C TYR A 133 -1.92 19.08 18.86
N ARG A 134 -2.92 19.71 19.53
CA ARG A 134 -3.87 19.00 20.40
C ARG A 134 -4.72 18.04 19.58
N ALA A 135 -5.25 18.51 18.45
CA ALA A 135 -6.07 17.72 17.55
C ALA A 135 -5.34 16.48 17.02
N ILE A 136 -4.07 16.61 16.62
CA ILE A 136 -3.25 15.49 16.14
C ILE A 136 -2.98 14.49 17.28
N ASN A 137 -2.65 14.98 18.48
CA ASN A 137 -2.37 14.12 19.63
C ASN A 137 -3.59 13.28 20.02
N GLU A 138 -4.77 13.90 20.03
CA GLU A 138 -6.04 13.22 20.29
C GLU A 138 -6.38 12.21 19.19
N ALA A 139 -6.18 12.56 17.91
CA ALA A 139 -6.42 11.65 16.79
C ALA A 139 -5.56 10.38 16.89
N ILE A 140 -4.26 10.52 17.20
CA ILE A 140 -3.37 9.38 17.43
C ILE A 140 -3.84 8.56 18.63
N SER A 141 -4.22 9.22 19.74
CA SER A 141 -4.70 8.52 20.93
C SER A 141 -5.96 7.69 20.65
N ARG A 142 -6.90 8.22 19.85
CA ARG A 142 -8.08 7.47 19.38
C ARG A 142 -7.67 6.32 18.46
N GLY A 143 -6.78 6.56 17.51
CA GLY A 143 -6.30 5.52 16.60
C GLY A 143 -5.64 4.34 17.30
N MET A 144 -4.83 4.62 18.33
CA MET A 144 -4.23 3.57 19.17
C MET A 144 -5.29 2.77 19.94
N LYS A 145 -6.30 3.45 20.49
CA LYS A 145 -7.41 2.79 21.19
C LYS A 145 -8.21 1.89 20.24
N ASN A 146 -8.58 2.40 19.06
CA ASN A 146 -9.31 1.63 18.04
C ASN A 146 -8.53 0.39 17.60
N CYS A 147 -7.22 0.55 17.33
CA CYS A 147 -6.35 -0.55 16.96
C CYS A 147 -6.28 -1.61 18.06
N TYR A 148 -6.16 -1.18 19.32
CA TYR A 148 -6.16 -2.06 20.48
C TYR A 148 -7.48 -2.85 20.63
N GLU A 149 -8.63 -2.17 20.55
CA GLU A 149 -9.94 -2.82 20.67
C GLU A 149 -10.18 -3.85 19.55
N MET A 150 -9.73 -3.54 18.32
CA MET A 150 -9.77 -4.48 17.20
C MET A 150 -8.94 -5.74 17.47
N MET A 151 -7.74 -5.60 18.03
CA MET A 151 -6.84 -6.72 18.36
C MET A 151 -7.38 -7.62 19.48
N LYS A 152 -8.20 -7.06 20.39
CA LYS A 152 -8.86 -7.81 21.47
C LYS A 152 -10.12 -8.54 21.04
N ASN A 153 -10.68 -8.25 19.87
CA ASN A 153 -11.85 -8.94 19.37
C ASN A 153 -11.49 -10.42 19.07
N PRO A 154 -12.16 -11.41 19.69
CA PRO A 154 -11.81 -12.83 19.52
C PRO A 154 -11.86 -13.33 18.08
N SER A 155 -12.83 -12.88 17.26
CA SER A 155 -12.94 -13.32 15.88
C SER A 155 -11.86 -12.72 14.98
N MET A 156 -11.42 -11.50 15.29
CA MET A 156 -10.33 -10.82 14.57
C MET A 156 -8.96 -11.37 14.98
N ARG A 157 -8.80 -11.79 16.24
CA ARG A 157 -7.51 -12.25 16.78
C ARG A 157 -6.95 -13.44 16.00
N GLU A 158 -7.80 -14.35 15.55
CA GLU A 158 -7.37 -15.47 14.72
C GLU A 158 -6.93 -15.02 13.33
N GLN A 159 -7.69 -14.13 12.69
CA GLN A 159 -7.32 -13.56 11.40
C GLN A 159 -5.99 -12.79 11.46
N ILE A 160 -5.75 -12.06 12.56
CA ILE A 160 -4.50 -11.34 12.80
C ILE A 160 -3.31 -12.31 12.91
N ARG A 161 -3.49 -13.46 13.59
CA ARG A 161 -2.45 -14.50 13.64
C ARG A 161 -2.18 -15.11 12.28
N MET A 162 -3.21 -15.33 11.47
CA MET A 162 -3.05 -15.81 10.09
C MET A 162 -2.28 -14.82 9.20
N LEU A 163 -2.33 -13.52 9.52
CA LEU A 163 -1.50 -12.47 8.90
C LEU A 163 -0.07 -12.41 9.47
N GLY A 164 0.34 -13.42 10.25
CA GLY A 164 1.67 -13.50 10.86
C GLY A 164 1.93 -12.52 12.00
N CYS A 165 0.91 -11.78 12.44
CA CYS A 165 1.05 -10.83 13.54
C CYS A 165 0.83 -11.53 14.88
N ASP A 166 1.71 -11.28 15.87
CA ASP A 166 1.51 -11.72 17.25
C ASP A 166 0.62 -10.70 18.01
N PRO A 167 -0.65 -11.03 18.30
CA PRO A 167 -1.55 -10.11 19.00
C PRO A 167 -1.07 -9.79 20.42
N GLU A 168 -0.32 -10.69 21.07
CA GLU A 168 0.14 -10.52 22.44
C GLU A 168 1.31 -9.52 22.52
N MET A 169 2.16 -9.49 21.50
CA MET A 169 3.16 -8.44 21.34
C MET A 169 2.49 -7.07 21.20
N TYR A 170 1.43 -6.97 20.38
CA TYR A 170 0.66 -5.73 20.19
C TYR A 170 -0.03 -5.26 21.48
N ASP A 171 -0.55 -6.17 22.30
CA ASP A 171 -1.12 -5.86 23.61
C ASP A 171 -0.10 -5.18 24.53
N LYS A 172 1.14 -5.70 24.57
CA LYS A 172 2.24 -5.08 25.34
C LYS A 172 2.57 -3.67 24.84
N TYR A 173 2.43 -3.41 23.53
CA TYR A 173 2.71 -2.10 22.94
C TYR A 173 1.60 -1.06 23.15
N ASN A 174 0.34 -1.47 23.39
CA ASN A 174 -0.82 -0.59 23.39
C ASN A 174 -1.49 -0.41 24.76
N THR A 175 -1.66 -1.44 25.61
CA THR A 175 -2.60 -1.37 26.74
C THR A 175 -2.04 -0.77 28.04
N PRO A 176 -0.88 -1.18 28.57
CA PRO A 176 -0.40 -0.66 29.85
C PRO A 176 0.15 0.78 29.75
N HIS A 177 0.33 1.27 28.52
CA HIS A 177 1.16 2.43 28.25
C HIS A 177 0.46 3.55 27.48
N MET A 178 -0.86 3.55 27.22
CA MET A 178 -1.48 4.68 26.48
C MET A 178 -1.21 6.05 27.12
N ARG A 179 -1.18 6.11 28.45
CA ARG A 179 -0.81 7.34 29.21
C ARG A 179 0.70 7.63 29.19
N GLU A 180 1.53 6.60 29.10
CA GLU A 180 3.01 6.69 29.06
C GLU A 180 3.56 6.87 27.62
N ASN A 181 2.77 6.54 26.60
CA ASN A 181 3.14 6.61 25.19
C ASN A 181 3.33 8.06 24.71
N ILE A 182 2.91 9.05 25.52
CA ILE A 182 3.24 10.45 25.26
C ILE A 182 4.75 10.70 25.32
N SER A 183 5.49 9.95 26.14
CA SER A 183 6.93 10.07 26.34
C SER A 183 7.75 8.90 25.80
N LYS A 184 7.13 7.74 25.52
CA LYS A 184 7.82 6.63 24.85
C LYS A 184 8.10 6.94 23.39
N LYS A 185 9.33 6.63 22.96
CA LYS A 185 9.72 6.75 21.57
C LYS A 185 9.27 5.52 20.76
N LYS A 186 8.70 5.75 19.59
CA LYS A 186 8.47 4.75 18.55
C LYS A 186 9.01 5.31 17.22
N PRO A 187 9.31 4.45 16.23
CA PRO A 187 9.62 4.90 14.88
C PRO A 187 8.53 5.83 14.35
N LYS A 188 8.92 6.91 13.65
CA LYS A 188 8.00 7.92 13.10
C LYS A 188 6.87 7.28 12.29
N TYR A 189 7.19 6.30 11.45
CA TYR A 189 6.19 5.63 10.61
C TYR A 189 5.06 4.96 11.41
N SER A 190 5.33 4.53 12.66
CA SER A 190 4.30 3.94 13.52
C SER A 190 3.26 5.01 13.92
N TRP A 191 3.71 6.24 14.18
CA TRP A 191 2.82 7.37 14.45
C TRP A 191 2.05 7.79 13.22
N ASP A 192 2.69 7.79 12.04
CA ASP A 192 2.02 8.00 10.77
C ASP A 192 0.88 6.98 10.59
N CYS A 193 1.14 5.69 10.86
CA CYS A 193 0.12 4.66 10.80
C CYS A 193 -1.10 4.97 11.67
N TYR A 194 -0.88 5.29 12.95
CA TYR A 194 -1.98 5.64 13.87
C TYR A 194 -2.70 6.91 13.47
N TYR A 195 -1.97 7.95 13.06
CA TYR A 195 -2.59 9.22 12.71
C TYR A 195 -3.45 9.06 11.45
N TYR A 196 -2.88 8.51 10.37
CA TYR A 196 -3.52 8.52 9.06
C TYR A 196 -4.52 7.40 8.82
N ASN A 197 -4.29 6.20 9.37
CA ASN A 197 -5.13 5.03 9.06
C ASN A 197 -6.16 4.73 10.16
N TYR A 198 -5.91 5.13 11.41
CA TYR A 198 -6.74 4.75 12.57
C TYR A 198 -7.30 5.93 13.36
N GLY A 199 -6.61 7.06 13.36
CA GLY A 199 -7.17 8.32 13.80
C GLY A 199 -8.34 8.60 12.87
N ASP A 200 -9.50 8.96 13.42
CA ASP A 200 -10.62 9.45 12.61
C ASP A 200 -10.19 10.75 11.92
N ILE A 201 -9.30 10.69 10.93
CA ILE A 201 -9.07 11.82 10.07
C ILE A 201 -10.33 11.93 9.24
N SER A 202 -11.03 13.00 9.56
CA SER A 202 -12.34 13.33 9.05
C SER A 202 -12.38 13.31 7.52
N ILE A 203 -11.31 13.61 6.81
CA ILE A 203 -11.39 13.80 5.35
C ILE A 203 -11.72 12.50 4.59
N THR A 204 -10.93 11.43 4.77
CA THR A 204 -11.21 10.14 4.09
C THR A 204 -12.53 9.56 4.59
N SER A 205 -12.75 9.56 5.89
CA SER A 205 -14.00 9.08 6.49
C SER A 205 -15.23 9.91 6.10
N ARG A 206 -15.14 11.22 5.88
CA ARG A 206 -16.26 12.07 5.41
C ARG A 206 -16.61 11.78 3.96
N ILE A 207 -15.59 11.55 3.12
CA ILE A 207 -15.78 11.15 1.72
C ILE A 207 -16.36 9.73 1.62
N PHE A 208 -16.03 8.81 2.55
CA PHE A 208 -16.44 7.39 2.46
C PHE A 208 -17.61 6.95 3.37
N ARG A 209 -17.81 7.54 4.55
CA ARG A 209 -18.86 7.14 5.53
C ARG A 209 -20.21 7.81 5.27
N ARG A 210 -20.25 8.99 4.65
CA ARG A 210 -21.49 9.73 4.45
C ARG A 210 -22.26 9.08 3.29
N GLN A 211 -23.36 8.42 3.60
CA GLN A 211 -24.31 7.98 2.59
C GLN A 211 -24.84 9.20 1.86
N PHE A 212 -24.28 9.50 0.70
CA PHE A 212 -24.80 10.46 -0.26
C PHE A 212 -26.06 9.91 -0.96
N THR A 213 -26.92 9.20 -0.25
CA THR A 213 -28.19 8.76 -0.81
C THR A 213 -29.10 9.97 -0.96
N ARG A 214 -29.86 10.01 -2.06
CA ARG A 214 -30.90 11.00 -2.34
C ARG A 214 -31.91 11.18 -1.18
N GLU A 215 -31.99 10.19 -0.30
CA GLU A 215 -32.84 10.15 0.91
C GLU A 215 -32.27 10.95 2.09
N ASN A 216 -30.96 11.20 2.14
CA ASN A 216 -30.32 12.08 3.12
C ASN A 216 -30.24 13.50 2.55
N ARG A 217 -31.23 14.34 2.87
CA ARG A 217 -31.27 15.78 2.53
C ARG A 217 -30.15 16.64 3.16
N ASN A 218 -29.17 16.05 3.86
CA ASN A 218 -28.25 16.78 4.74
C ASN A 218 -26.80 16.91 4.22
N TYR A 219 -26.46 16.44 3.01
CA TYR A 219 -25.09 16.62 2.48
C TYR A 219 -25.05 17.11 1.02
N PRO A 220 -24.99 18.44 0.80
CA PRO A 220 -24.91 19.05 -0.52
C PRO A 220 -23.61 18.70 -1.28
N TYR A 221 -23.69 18.66 -2.62
CA TYR A 221 -22.50 18.53 -3.50
C TYR A 221 -21.43 19.59 -3.23
N LYS A 222 -21.83 20.78 -2.74
CA LYS A 222 -20.92 21.82 -2.28
C LYS A 222 -19.99 21.30 -1.18
N ASP A 223 -20.51 20.56 -0.21
CA ASP A 223 -19.71 20.11 0.93
C ASP A 223 -18.77 18.97 0.51
N THR A 224 -19.17 18.16 -0.48
CA THR A 224 -18.27 17.20 -1.14
C THR A 224 -17.11 17.89 -1.86
N TRP A 225 -17.40 19.00 -2.54
CA TRP A 225 -16.38 19.80 -3.21
C TRP A 225 -15.37 20.36 -2.20
N GLU A 226 -15.86 20.90 -1.07
CA GLU A 226 -14.97 21.41 -0.01
C GLU A 226 -14.19 20.29 0.68
N ASP A 227 -14.76 19.10 0.89
CA ASP A 227 -14.03 17.92 1.40
C ASP A 227 -12.88 17.50 0.47
N LEU A 228 -13.13 17.41 -0.85
CA LEU A 228 -12.10 17.09 -1.84
C LEU A 228 -11.01 18.16 -1.87
N LYS A 229 -11.39 19.43 -1.71
CA LYS A 229 -10.44 20.54 -1.62
C LYS A 229 -9.58 20.45 -0.36
N GLU A 230 -10.17 20.11 0.78
CA GLU A 230 -9.45 19.91 2.04
C GLU A 230 -8.48 18.72 1.91
N TYR A 231 -8.91 17.63 1.27
CA TYR A 231 -8.05 16.48 0.95
C TYR A 231 -6.84 16.89 0.10
N ASP A 232 -7.07 17.56 -1.02
CA ASP A 232 -6.01 17.99 -1.93
C ASP A 232 -5.03 18.94 -1.23
N CYS A 233 -5.53 19.90 -0.46
CA CYS A 233 -4.71 20.79 0.36
C CYS A 233 -3.86 20.04 1.40
N PHE A 234 -4.38 18.96 1.98
CA PHE A 234 -3.64 18.12 2.91
C PHE A 234 -2.56 17.30 2.19
N VAL A 235 -2.91 16.61 1.10
CA VAL A 235 -1.97 15.78 0.31
C VAL A 235 -0.83 16.61 -0.27
N ASN A 236 -1.13 17.81 -0.79
CA ASN A 236 -0.10 18.71 -1.32
C ASN A 236 0.92 19.17 -0.28
N LYS A 237 0.59 19.15 1.02
CA LYS A 237 1.57 19.43 2.10
C LYS A 237 2.46 18.23 2.41
N LEU A 238 2.08 17.03 1.96
CA LEU A 238 2.82 15.80 2.18
C LEU A 238 3.68 15.41 0.98
N LEU A 239 3.25 15.78 -0.24
CA LEU A 239 4.00 15.56 -1.47
C LEU A 239 5.19 16.53 -1.59
N PRO A 240 6.36 16.07 -2.07
CA PRO A 240 7.53 16.92 -2.20
C PRO A 240 7.37 17.96 -3.33
N ALA A 241 8.00 19.12 -3.15
CA ALA A 241 8.21 20.08 -4.23
C ALA A 241 9.62 19.90 -4.85
N GLU A 242 9.77 20.27 -6.12
CA GLU A 242 11.04 20.07 -6.86
C GLU A 242 12.21 20.85 -6.26
N ASN A 243 11.96 21.98 -5.61
CA ASN A 243 12.98 22.79 -4.95
C ASN A 243 13.38 22.27 -3.55
N GLU A 244 12.74 21.20 -3.06
CA GLU A 244 13.11 20.60 -1.78
C GLU A 244 14.51 19.97 -1.85
N SER A 245 15.20 19.97 -0.70
CA SER A 245 16.48 19.26 -0.58
C SER A 245 16.30 17.78 -0.90
N CYS A 246 17.34 17.14 -1.44
CA CYS A 246 17.26 15.76 -1.91
C CYS A 246 16.76 14.79 -0.84
N GLN A 247 17.28 14.91 0.38
CA GLN A 247 16.86 14.08 1.52
C GLN A 247 15.42 14.38 1.97
N LYS A 248 15.02 15.66 2.00
CA LYS A 248 13.63 16.03 2.36
C LYS A 248 12.64 15.54 1.31
N TYR A 249 12.98 15.62 0.03
CA TYR A 249 12.19 15.09 -1.08
C TYR A 249 11.92 13.60 -0.87
N TYR A 250 12.96 12.81 -0.61
CA TYR A 250 12.85 11.37 -0.30
C TYR A 250 11.89 11.11 0.87
N TYR A 251 12.10 11.74 2.03
CA TYR A 251 11.24 11.51 3.20
C TYR A 251 9.77 11.89 2.94
N MET A 252 9.52 12.97 2.20
CA MET A 252 8.16 13.37 1.83
C MET A 252 7.49 12.37 0.88
N SER A 253 8.23 11.82 -0.09
CA SER A 253 7.72 10.74 -0.95
C SER A 253 7.36 9.48 -0.15
N MET A 254 8.19 9.11 0.84
CA MET A 254 7.98 7.94 1.68
C MET A 254 6.82 8.15 2.67
N ASP A 255 6.72 9.34 3.26
CA ASP A 255 5.58 9.77 4.08
C ASP A 255 4.27 9.51 3.33
N TYR A 256 4.17 10.00 2.09
CA TYR A 256 2.98 9.82 1.24
C TYR A 256 2.76 8.35 0.84
N PHE A 257 3.82 7.61 0.53
CA PHE A 257 3.68 6.21 0.17
C PHE A 257 3.17 5.33 1.33
N TYR A 258 3.45 5.72 2.57
CA TYR A 258 2.90 5.07 3.76
C TYR A 258 1.37 5.27 3.89
N LEU A 259 0.77 6.26 3.21
CA LEU A 259 -0.64 6.67 3.35
C LEU A 259 -1.59 5.89 2.44
N GLU A 260 -1.77 4.60 2.70
CA GLU A 260 -2.61 3.78 1.83
C GLU A 260 -4.07 4.26 1.77
N SER A 261 -4.69 4.56 2.92
CA SER A 261 -6.09 4.99 2.98
C SER A 261 -6.35 6.31 2.25
N TYR A 262 -5.35 7.18 2.15
CA TYR A 262 -5.46 8.44 1.41
C TYR A 262 -5.38 8.19 -0.09
N LYS A 263 -4.35 7.47 -0.53
CA LYS A 263 -4.14 7.11 -1.95
C LYS A 263 -5.32 6.34 -2.56
N ARG A 264 -6.18 5.73 -1.74
CA ARG A 264 -7.45 5.15 -2.21
C ARG A 264 -8.39 6.17 -2.85
N ILE A 265 -8.40 7.43 -2.40
CA ILE A 265 -9.20 8.47 -3.05
C ILE A 265 -8.67 8.71 -4.46
N ASP A 266 -7.37 8.93 -4.63
CA ASP A 266 -6.76 9.11 -5.95
C ASP A 266 -7.05 7.95 -6.90
N PHE A 267 -6.92 6.72 -6.39
CA PHE A 267 -7.25 5.51 -7.13
C PHE A 267 -8.73 5.46 -7.56
N ILE A 268 -9.68 5.75 -6.65
CA ILE A 268 -11.12 5.71 -6.96
C ILE A 268 -11.50 6.80 -7.96
N LEU A 269 -10.95 8.00 -7.79
CA LEU A 269 -11.21 9.09 -8.73
C LEU A 269 -10.69 8.75 -10.13
N LYS A 270 -9.53 8.08 -10.25
CA LYS A 270 -8.99 7.62 -11.54
C LYS A 270 -9.84 6.51 -12.13
N LEU A 271 -10.26 5.56 -11.29
CA LEU A 271 -11.14 4.48 -11.71
C LEU A 271 -12.43 5.03 -12.30
N VAL A 272 -13.03 6.03 -11.67
CA VAL A 272 -14.26 6.68 -12.16
C VAL A 272 -14.03 7.47 -13.45
N SER A 273 -12.87 8.13 -13.61
CA SER A 273 -12.58 8.91 -14.81
C SER A 273 -12.24 8.05 -16.03
N LEU A 274 -11.59 6.90 -15.82
CA LEU A 274 -11.03 6.08 -16.91
C LEU A 274 -11.90 4.87 -17.24
N MET A 275 -12.62 4.29 -16.28
CA MET A 275 -13.31 3.03 -16.52
C MET A 275 -14.60 3.21 -17.35
N PRO A 276 -14.85 2.34 -18.36
CA PRO A 276 -16.13 2.27 -19.04
C PRO A 276 -17.30 2.07 -18.07
N LYS A 277 -18.40 2.81 -18.26
CA LYS A 277 -19.54 2.80 -17.32
C LYS A 277 -20.18 1.44 -17.11
N ASP A 278 -20.29 0.65 -18.17
CA ASP A 278 -20.90 -0.68 -18.10
C ASP A 278 -20.03 -1.65 -17.29
N GLU A 279 -18.71 -1.45 -17.32
CA GLU A 279 -17.77 -2.20 -16.50
C GLU A 279 -17.78 -1.75 -15.04
N MET A 280 -17.93 -0.44 -14.81
CA MET A 280 -18.06 0.13 -13.47
C MET A 280 -19.24 -0.47 -12.69
N GLN A 281 -20.34 -0.80 -13.37
CA GLN A 281 -21.50 -1.47 -12.75
C GLN A 281 -21.23 -2.92 -12.32
N LYS A 282 -20.20 -3.56 -12.90
CA LYS A 282 -19.80 -4.93 -12.56
C LYS A 282 -18.74 -4.98 -11.45
N ILE A 283 -18.19 -3.85 -11.05
CA ILE A 283 -17.25 -3.80 -9.92
C ILE A 283 -17.97 -4.32 -8.67
N ASP A 284 -17.36 -5.30 -8.05
CA ASP A 284 -17.70 -5.80 -6.73
C ASP A 284 -16.42 -5.98 -5.90
N LYS A 285 -16.56 -6.67 -4.77
CA LYS A 285 -15.46 -6.92 -3.83
C LYS A 285 -14.42 -7.92 -4.34
N GLN A 286 -14.76 -8.71 -5.36
CA GLN A 286 -13.85 -9.68 -5.98
C GLN A 286 -13.17 -9.14 -7.23
N TYR A 287 -13.60 -7.97 -7.71
CA TYR A 287 -13.01 -7.31 -8.86
C TYR A 287 -11.50 -7.08 -8.69
N PHE A 288 -10.71 -7.34 -9.74
CA PHE A 288 -9.25 -7.44 -9.64
C PHE A 288 -8.55 -6.13 -9.25
N LEU A 289 -9.10 -4.97 -9.64
CA LEU A 289 -8.58 -3.65 -9.23
C LEU A 289 -8.89 -3.32 -7.74
N VAL A 290 -9.81 -4.05 -7.14
CA VAL A 290 -10.32 -3.81 -5.78
C VAL A 290 -9.60 -4.71 -4.80
N LYS A 291 -9.53 -5.98 -5.17
CA LYS A 291 -8.93 -7.05 -4.41
C LYS A 291 -7.46 -6.73 -4.12
N ARG A 292 -7.10 -6.77 -2.84
CA ARG A 292 -5.71 -6.64 -2.42
C ARG A 292 -4.96 -7.93 -2.68
N PHE A 293 -3.68 -7.81 -3.02
CA PHE A 293 -2.82 -8.98 -3.18
C PHE A 293 -2.28 -9.41 -1.82
N HIS A 294 -2.88 -10.48 -1.28
CA HIS A 294 -2.50 -11.08 0.00
C HIS A 294 -2.33 -12.60 -0.15
N PRO A 295 -1.29 -13.08 -0.86
CA PRO A 295 -1.10 -14.50 -1.07
C PRO A 295 -0.75 -15.22 0.24
N GLN A 296 -1.02 -16.52 0.29
CA GLN A 296 -0.32 -17.38 1.25
C GLN A 296 1.15 -17.49 0.83
N VAL A 297 2.05 -17.36 1.81
CA VAL A 297 3.49 -17.46 1.64
C VAL A 297 4.04 -18.58 2.52
N LEU A 298 5.07 -19.25 2.04
CA LEU A 298 5.85 -20.18 2.85
C LEU A 298 6.92 -19.39 3.59
N VAL A 299 6.94 -19.53 4.91
CA VAL A 299 7.93 -18.89 5.77
C VAL A 299 8.85 -19.97 6.32
N PRO A 300 10.07 -20.10 5.79
CA PRO A 300 11.05 -21.01 6.34
C PRO A 300 11.56 -20.50 7.69
N PHE A 301 11.71 -21.42 8.63
CA PHE A 301 12.34 -21.19 9.92
C PHE A 301 13.24 -22.36 10.30
N VAL A 302 14.18 -22.10 11.21
CA VAL A 302 15.13 -23.13 11.67
C VAL A 302 14.62 -23.76 12.96
N GLN A 303 14.49 -25.08 12.95
CA GLN A 303 14.19 -25.88 14.15
C GLN A 303 15.10 -27.11 14.18
N ASN A 304 15.87 -27.27 15.26
CA ASN A 304 16.81 -28.38 15.43
C ASN A 304 17.75 -28.58 14.22
N ASP A 305 18.36 -27.49 13.74
CA ASP A 305 19.24 -27.42 12.56
C ASP A 305 18.62 -27.88 11.23
N LYS A 306 17.29 -27.99 11.18
CA LYS A 306 16.52 -28.30 9.97
C LYS A 306 15.70 -27.09 9.56
N VAL A 307 15.53 -26.94 8.25
CA VAL A 307 14.59 -25.99 7.68
C VAL A 307 13.19 -26.57 7.79
N CYS A 308 12.34 -25.91 8.55
CA CYS A 308 10.92 -26.17 8.65
C CYS A 308 10.15 -25.00 8.02
N PHE A 309 8.87 -25.20 7.76
CA PHE A 309 8.04 -24.19 7.10
C PHE A 309 6.75 -23.94 7.87
N ASP A 310 6.37 -22.67 7.89
CA ASP A 310 5.05 -22.22 8.33
C ASP A 310 4.34 -21.55 7.15
N ILE A 311 3.02 -21.44 7.21
CA ILE A 311 2.22 -20.77 6.18
C ILE A 311 1.55 -19.54 6.80
N LYS A 312 1.76 -18.39 6.18
CA LYS A 312 1.15 -17.12 6.60
C LYS A 312 0.59 -16.39 5.40
N TYR A 313 -0.26 -15.39 5.62
CA TYR A 313 -0.65 -14.44 4.59
C TYR A 313 0.26 -13.22 4.65
N ASN A 314 0.87 -12.86 3.52
CA ASN A 314 1.68 -11.64 3.43
C ASN A 314 0.91 -10.54 2.66
N TYR A 315 1.06 -9.29 3.07
CA TYR A 315 0.41 -8.14 2.43
C TYR A 315 1.39 -7.34 1.59
N TYR A 316 1.21 -7.41 0.26
CA TYR A 316 1.98 -6.59 -0.67
C TYR A 316 1.20 -5.35 -1.08
N ARG A 317 1.87 -4.18 -1.03
CA ARG A 317 1.26 -2.88 -1.33
C ARG A 317 0.76 -2.79 -2.78
N PRO A 318 -0.12 -1.83 -3.12
CA PRO A 318 -0.65 -1.69 -4.48
C PRO A 318 0.44 -1.32 -5.50
N LEU A 319 0.25 -1.73 -6.76
CA LEU A 319 1.17 -1.43 -7.87
C LEU A 319 0.72 -0.15 -8.59
N PHE A 320 0.76 1.01 -7.90
CA PHE A 320 0.04 2.22 -8.32
C PHE A 320 0.22 2.61 -9.79
N MET A 321 1.46 2.61 -10.29
CA MET A 321 1.74 2.99 -11.68
C MET A 321 1.23 1.93 -12.67
N ILE A 322 1.37 0.65 -12.36
CA ILE A 322 0.89 -0.46 -13.21
C ILE A 322 -0.63 -0.49 -13.22
N GLU A 323 -1.28 -0.30 -12.06
CA GLU A 323 -2.73 -0.18 -11.93
C GLU A 323 -3.26 1.00 -12.77
N GLN A 324 -2.57 2.14 -12.76
CA GLN A 324 -2.92 3.28 -13.62
C GLN A 324 -2.76 2.94 -15.11
N SER A 325 -1.64 2.34 -15.53
CA SER A 325 -1.43 1.95 -16.93
C SER A 325 -2.50 0.95 -17.39
N ILE A 326 -2.90 0.02 -16.53
CA ILE A 326 -4.01 -0.90 -16.81
C ILE A 326 -5.33 -0.12 -17.01
N GLN A 327 -5.64 0.84 -16.13
CA GLN A 327 -6.85 1.68 -16.28
C GLN A 327 -6.86 2.48 -17.59
N GLU A 328 -5.71 3.03 -17.99
CA GLU A 328 -5.55 3.76 -19.25
C GLU A 328 -5.76 2.81 -20.45
N GLN A 329 -5.17 1.62 -20.42
CA GLN A 329 -5.38 0.60 -21.45
C GLN A 329 -6.84 0.15 -21.54
N MET A 330 -7.50 -0.03 -20.40
CA MET A 330 -8.93 -0.38 -20.34
C MET A 330 -9.83 0.72 -20.92
N HIS A 331 -9.42 1.98 -20.80
CA HIS A 331 -10.15 3.12 -21.36
C HIS A 331 -10.04 3.19 -22.89
N GLU A 332 -8.86 2.89 -23.41
CA GLU A 332 -8.56 2.92 -24.85
C GLU A 332 -9.07 1.67 -25.58
N ASP A 333 -9.15 0.54 -24.88
CA ASP A 333 -9.59 -0.72 -25.46
C ASP A 333 -11.11 -0.72 -25.72
N LYS A 334 -11.48 -1.24 -26.89
CA LYS A 334 -12.88 -1.41 -27.32
C LYS A 334 -13.41 -2.81 -27.00
N ASP A 335 -12.56 -3.69 -26.50
CA ASP A 335 -12.92 -5.05 -26.10
C ASP A 335 -13.79 -5.07 -24.83
N SER A 336 -14.61 -6.11 -24.70
CA SER A 336 -15.50 -6.32 -23.55
C SER A 336 -14.91 -7.28 -22.51
N ASP A 337 -13.86 -8.04 -22.87
CA ASP A 337 -13.20 -8.95 -21.93
C ASP A 337 -12.08 -8.26 -21.15
N PHE A 338 -12.40 -7.85 -19.92
CA PHE A 338 -11.46 -7.25 -18.99
C PHE A 338 -10.64 -8.27 -18.17
N SER A 339 -10.88 -9.58 -18.32
CA SER A 339 -10.18 -10.62 -17.56
C SER A 339 -8.67 -10.65 -17.83
N LYS A 340 -8.25 -10.29 -19.05
CA LYS A 340 -6.84 -10.15 -19.44
C LYS A 340 -6.07 -9.16 -18.56
N TYR A 341 -6.71 -8.06 -18.15
CA TYR A 341 -6.10 -7.06 -17.26
C TYR A 341 -5.97 -7.57 -15.83
N GLY A 342 -6.95 -8.36 -15.37
CA GLY A 342 -6.86 -9.07 -14.09
C GLY A 342 -5.68 -10.04 -14.07
N ASN A 343 -5.52 -10.85 -15.13
CA ASN A 343 -4.39 -11.77 -15.26
C ASN A 343 -3.06 -11.01 -15.29
N LYS A 344 -2.97 -9.91 -16.04
CA LYS A 344 -1.78 -9.05 -16.09
C LYS A 344 -1.42 -8.46 -14.73
N LEU A 345 -2.40 -7.95 -13.98
CA LEU A 345 -2.15 -7.41 -12.64
C LEU A 345 -1.68 -8.50 -11.67
N ILE A 346 -2.30 -9.68 -11.71
CA ILE A 346 -1.91 -10.83 -10.88
C ILE A 346 -0.48 -11.28 -11.21
N ASN A 347 -0.13 -11.37 -12.51
CA ASN A 347 1.22 -11.71 -12.94
C ASN A 347 2.25 -10.71 -12.40
N CYS A 348 1.97 -9.42 -12.53
CA CYS A 348 2.83 -8.36 -11.99
C CYS A 348 3.00 -8.47 -10.47
N GLN A 349 1.91 -8.72 -9.73
CA GLN A 349 1.95 -8.88 -8.27
C GLN A 349 2.78 -10.09 -7.83
N ILE A 350 2.61 -11.24 -8.49
CA ILE A 350 3.37 -12.47 -8.17
C ILE A 350 4.86 -12.26 -8.47
N ILE A 351 5.20 -11.72 -9.64
CA ILE A 351 6.58 -11.47 -10.04
C ILE A 351 7.24 -10.48 -9.07
N ARG A 352 6.57 -9.37 -8.76
CA ARG A 352 7.04 -8.38 -7.80
C ARG A 352 7.27 -8.98 -6.41
N ALA A 353 6.28 -9.69 -5.87
CA ALA A 353 6.39 -10.34 -4.57
C ALA A 353 7.59 -11.29 -4.54
N LYS A 354 7.71 -12.19 -5.53
CA LYS A 354 8.81 -13.15 -5.56
C LYS A 354 10.17 -12.48 -5.73
N ALA A 355 10.28 -11.47 -6.60
CA ALA A 355 11.51 -10.73 -6.80
C ALA A 355 11.94 -9.95 -5.54
N TYR A 356 10.98 -9.39 -4.82
CA TYR A 356 11.19 -8.70 -3.56
C TYR A 356 11.74 -9.66 -2.48
N GLU A 357 11.09 -10.79 -2.26
CA GLU A 357 11.54 -11.78 -1.25
C GLU A 357 12.94 -12.34 -1.56
N LEU A 358 13.25 -12.52 -2.84
CA LEU A 358 14.58 -12.95 -3.27
C LEU A 358 15.64 -11.87 -3.09
N PHE A 359 15.28 -10.61 -3.30
CA PHE A 359 16.16 -9.50 -3.00
C PHE A 359 16.51 -9.49 -1.51
N GLU A 360 15.51 -9.54 -0.63
CA GLU A 360 15.70 -9.51 0.83
C GLU A 360 16.60 -10.64 1.34
N TYR A 361 16.56 -11.80 0.69
CA TYR A 361 17.42 -12.94 1.04
C TYR A 361 18.85 -12.82 0.51
N HIS A 362 19.05 -12.34 -0.72
CA HIS A 362 20.36 -12.37 -1.40
C HIS A 362 21.14 -11.06 -1.36
N ALA A 363 20.46 -9.94 -1.16
CA ALA A 363 21.04 -8.62 -1.33
C ALA A 363 20.56 -7.64 -0.25
N GLN A 364 21.26 -6.51 -0.18
CA GLN A 364 20.88 -5.37 0.63
C GLN A 364 21.30 -4.09 -0.09
N TYR A 365 20.50 -3.04 0.07
CA TYR A 365 20.78 -1.72 -0.49
C TYR A 365 21.19 -0.75 0.62
N ILE A 366 22.36 -0.11 0.48
CA ILE A 366 22.95 0.74 1.54
C ILE A 366 23.36 2.14 1.08
N SER A 367 22.76 2.65 0.00
CA SER A 367 23.13 3.99 -0.49
C SER A 367 22.63 5.11 0.40
N SER A 368 23.44 6.19 0.46
CA SER A 368 23.09 7.48 1.05
C SER A 368 23.08 8.61 0.01
N ASP A 369 23.20 8.28 -1.28
CA ASP A 369 23.16 9.27 -2.36
C ASP A 369 21.72 9.74 -2.61
N TYR A 370 21.28 10.68 -1.78
CA TYR A 370 19.95 11.26 -1.91
C TYR A 370 19.74 12.00 -3.24
N ARG A 371 20.80 12.41 -3.95
CA ARG A 371 20.67 13.05 -5.27
C ARG A 371 20.23 12.01 -6.31
N GLU A 372 20.87 10.84 -6.32
CA GLU A 372 20.45 9.72 -7.17
C GLU A 372 19.03 9.26 -6.82
N ILE A 373 18.72 9.10 -5.52
CA ILE A 373 17.39 8.72 -5.04
C ILE A 373 16.32 9.73 -5.49
N LYS A 374 16.57 11.04 -5.33
CA LYS A 374 15.63 12.08 -5.78
C LYS A 374 15.43 12.02 -7.29
N SER A 375 16.51 11.87 -8.07
CA SER A 375 16.42 11.74 -9.54
C SER A 375 15.54 10.57 -9.94
N PHE A 376 15.75 9.41 -9.31
CA PHE A 376 14.93 8.22 -9.55
C PHE A 376 13.46 8.47 -9.20
N ILE A 377 13.17 8.99 -8.01
CA ILE A 377 11.77 9.19 -7.59
C ILE A 377 11.07 10.21 -8.50
N SER A 378 11.73 11.32 -8.85
CA SER A 378 11.10 12.37 -9.67
C SER A 378 10.88 11.94 -11.12
N GLN A 379 11.73 11.06 -11.67
CA GLN A 379 11.67 10.62 -13.07
C GLN A 379 10.87 9.32 -13.27
N SER A 380 10.98 8.37 -12.33
CA SER A 380 10.53 6.99 -12.54
C SER A 380 9.37 6.59 -11.62
N TYR A 381 9.16 7.27 -10.49
CA TYR A 381 8.08 6.94 -9.55
C TYR A 381 7.48 8.20 -8.89
N ASN A 382 7.08 9.16 -9.72
CA ASN A 382 6.65 10.47 -9.26
C ASN A 382 5.22 10.45 -8.70
N MET A 383 5.10 10.24 -7.39
CA MET A 383 3.80 10.21 -6.71
C MET A 383 3.05 11.53 -6.73
N LYS A 384 3.74 12.67 -6.92
CA LYS A 384 3.09 13.96 -7.10
C LYS A 384 2.39 14.02 -8.45
N MET A 385 3.07 13.64 -9.52
CA MET A 385 2.44 13.52 -10.83
C MET A 385 1.31 12.50 -10.83
N TYR A 386 1.46 11.38 -10.11
CA TYR A 386 0.37 10.42 -9.92
C TYR A 386 -0.86 11.09 -9.30
N HIS A 387 -0.70 11.86 -8.22
CA HIS A 387 -1.83 12.58 -7.63
C HIS A 387 -2.40 13.60 -8.64
N GLU A 388 -1.56 14.49 -9.19
CA GLU A 388 -1.97 15.60 -10.05
C GLU A 388 -2.54 15.20 -11.42
N SER A 389 -2.36 13.94 -11.85
CA SER A 389 -2.92 13.46 -13.12
C SER A 389 -4.45 13.35 -13.11
N ASN A 390 -5.10 13.38 -11.95
CA ASN A 390 -6.55 13.40 -11.89
C ASN A 390 -7.13 14.81 -12.14
N ASP A 391 -7.97 14.95 -13.15
CA ASP A 391 -8.55 16.24 -13.53
C ASP A 391 -9.46 16.86 -12.45
N ILE A 392 -10.03 16.05 -11.55
CA ILE A 392 -10.81 16.55 -10.42
C ILE A 392 -9.96 17.45 -9.53
N TRP A 393 -8.67 17.14 -9.34
CA TRP A 393 -7.79 17.97 -8.51
C TRP A 393 -7.53 19.33 -9.13
N LYS A 394 -7.35 19.39 -10.45
CA LYS A 394 -7.23 20.67 -11.18
C LYS A 394 -8.48 21.52 -11.00
N ALA A 395 -9.67 20.90 -11.01
CA ALA A 395 -10.93 21.57 -10.81
C ALA A 395 -11.08 22.14 -9.38
N VAL A 396 -10.84 21.33 -8.34
CA VAL A 396 -11.06 21.76 -6.94
C VAL A 396 -10.03 22.76 -6.42
N ARG A 397 -8.81 22.78 -6.98
CA ARG A 397 -7.76 23.75 -6.62
C ARG A 397 -8.14 25.17 -7.02
N ASN A 398 -8.63 25.34 -8.24
CA ASN A 398 -8.73 26.65 -8.88
C ASN A 398 -10.07 27.36 -8.62
N GLU A 399 -11.11 26.62 -8.22
CA GLU A 399 -12.47 27.15 -8.20
C GLU A 399 -13.17 27.01 -6.83
N LYS A 400 -14.01 27.99 -6.52
CA LYS A 400 -14.98 27.91 -5.42
C LYS A 400 -16.28 27.38 -6.00
N TRP A 401 -16.98 26.48 -5.30
CA TRP A 401 -18.26 25.91 -5.77
C TRP A 401 -19.24 26.95 -6.34
N LYS A 402 -19.34 28.12 -5.68
CA LYS A 402 -20.23 29.21 -6.12
C LYS A 402 -19.89 29.79 -7.50
N ASN A 403 -18.63 29.71 -7.92
CA ASN A 403 -18.10 30.29 -9.16
C ASN A 403 -18.07 29.28 -10.33
N ILE A 404 -18.30 28.00 -10.06
CA ILE A 404 -18.37 26.97 -11.11
C ILE A 404 -19.66 27.17 -11.91
N ASP A 405 -19.58 27.12 -13.24
CA ASP A 405 -20.73 27.19 -14.12
C ASP A 405 -21.69 25.99 -13.97
N SER A 406 -22.86 26.08 -14.59
CA SER A 406 -23.90 25.06 -14.45
C SER A 406 -23.53 23.71 -15.06
N ASP A 407 -22.73 23.68 -16.13
CA ASP A 407 -22.44 22.46 -16.87
C ASP A 407 -21.34 21.67 -16.18
N ARG A 408 -20.29 22.33 -15.70
CA ARG A 408 -19.30 21.73 -14.80
C ARG A 408 -19.92 21.24 -13.49
N LYS A 409 -20.89 21.96 -12.93
CA LYS A 409 -21.66 21.46 -11.78
C LYS A 409 -22.44 20.20 -12.11
N LYS A 410 -23.03 20.07 -13.31
CA LYS A 410 -23.71 18.83 -13.74
C LYS A 410 -22.72 17.68 -13.90
N GLU A 411 -21.57 17.94 -14.51
CA GLU A 411 -20.50 16.96 -14.68
C GLU A 411 -19.97 16.47 -13.33
N PHE A 412 -19.64 17.39 -12.42
CA PHE A 412 -19.21 17.02 -11.07
C PHE A 412 -20.26 16.18 -10.35
N LYS A 413 -21.55 16.56 -10.42
CA LYS A 413 -22.64 15.78 -9.82
C LYS A 413 -22.70 14.36 -10.35
N LYS A 414 -22.48 14.19 -11.66
CA LYS A 414 -22.43 12.87 -12.31
C LYS A 414 -21.23 12.07 -11.79
N ASN A 415 -20.03 12.65 -11.81
CA ASN A 415 -18.81 11.99 -11.32
C ASN A 415 -18.94 11.57 -9.85
N ILE A 416 -19.55 12.40 -9.01
CA ILE A 416 -19.83 12.07 -7.60
C ILE A 416 -20.78 10.88 -7.47
N ASN A 417 -21.81 10.75 -8.30
CA ASN A 417 -22.70 9.59 -8.27
C ASN A 417 -21.96 8.31 -8.71
N ASP A 418 -21.08 8.42 -9.70
CA ASP A 418 -20.26 7.31 -10.17
C ASP A 418 -19.27 6.88 -9.06
N ILE A 419 -18.59 7.84 -8.41
CA ILE A 419 -17.75 7.63 -7.21
C ILE A 419 -18.52 6.92 -6.10
N GLN A 420 -19.75 7.31 -5.80
CA GLN A 420 -20.56 6.67 -4.77
C GLN A 420 -20.91 5.23 -5.11
N THR A 421 -21.26 4.99 -6.37
CA THR A 421 -21.59 3.64 -6.86
C THR A 421 -20.37 2.75 -6.71
N THR A 422 -19.20 3.23 -7.17
CA THR A 422 -17.92 2.57 -6.98
C THR A 422 -17.64 2.33 -5.49
N ILE A 423 -17.72 3.33 -4.61
CA ILE A 423 -17.46 3.17 -3.17
C ILE A 423 -18.37 2.10 -2.54
N LYS A 424 -19.66 2.05 -2.90
CA LYS A 424 -20.58 1.01 -2.40
C LYS A 424 -20.18 -0.39 -2.87
N SER A 425 -19.72 -0.52 -4.10
CA SER A 425 -19.18 -1.77 -4.64
C SER A 425 -17.85 -2.17 -3.98
N LEU A 426 -17.00 -1.20 -3.67
CA LEU A 426 -15.65 -1.41 -3.12
C LEU A 426 -15.63 -1.70 -1.62
N PHE A 427 -16.51 -1.07 -0.84
CA PHE A 427 -16.43 -1.09 0.62
C PHE A 427 -17.68 -1.72 1.25
N TRP A 428 -17.46 -2.58 2.26
CA TRP A 428 -18.53 -3.12 3.08
C TRP A 428 -19.34 -2.01 3.74
N ASP A 429 -20.65 -2.18 3.79
CA ASP A 429 -21.47 -1.33 4.62
C ASP A 429 -21.10 -1.55 6.09
N SER A 430 -20.58 -0.49 6.73
CA SER A 430 -20.35 -0.54 8.17
C SER A 430 -21.70 -0.61 8.89
N PRO A 431 -21.81 -1.38 9.99
CA PRO A 431 -23.00 -1.38 10.84
C PRO A 431 -23.38 0.02 11.33
N ASP A 432 -22.39 0.90 11.55
CA ASP A 432 -22.56 2.32 11.89
C ASP A 432 -23.14 3.16 10.74
N ARG A 433 -23.29 2.57 9.53
CA ARG A 433 -23.96 3.20 8.37
C ARG A 433 -25.48 3.01 8.39
N LYS A 434 -26.05 2.20 9.30
CA LYS A 434 -27.51 2.12 9.45
C LYS A 434 -27.98 3.32 10.26
N ILE A 435 -28.75 4.21 9.61
CA ILE A 435 -29.52 5.23 10.32
C ILE A 435 -30.46 4.49 11.25
N ILE A 436 -30.21 4.56 12.56
CA ILE A 436 -31.22 4.24 13.56
C ILE A 436 -32.24 5.38 13.44
N ARG A 437 -33.30 5.17 12.65
CA ARG A 437 -34.50 5.98 12.78
C ARG A 437 -35.04 5.65 14.17
N THR A 438 -34.79 6.53 15.14
CA THR A 438 -35.55 6.53 16.38
C THR A 438 -37.01 6.69 15.97
N LYS A 439 -37.81 5.66 16.20
CA LYS A 439 -39.25 5.68 16.09
C LYS A 439 -39.78 6.67 17.13
N ASP A 440 -39.79 7.96 16.80
CA ASP A 440 -40.51 9.00 17.51
C ASP A 440 -40.70 10.15 16.51
N GLU A 441 -41.50 9.91 15.49
CA GLU A 441 -42.14 10.91 14.60
C GLU A 441 -43.01 10.13 13.59
N GLU A 442 -44.11 9.56 14.10
CA GLU A 442 -45.33 9.28 13.33
C GLU A 442 -46.42 10.26 13.78
#